data_AF-A0A090RQQ5-F1
#
_entry.id   AF-A0A090RQQ5-F1
#
_cell.length_a   1.000
_cell.length_b   1.000
_cell.length_c   1.000
_cell.angle_alpha   90.00
_cell.angle_beta   90.00
_cell.angle_gamma   90.00
#
_symmetry.space_group_name_H-M   'P 1'
#
loop_
_entity.id
_entity.type
_entity.pdbx_description
1 polymer ?
#
loop_
_entity_poly.entity_id
_entity_poly.type
_entity_poly.pdbx_seq_one_letter_code
_entity_poly.pdbx_strand_id
1 'polypeptide(L)'
;MTDKHHSRLDTSRSIKAPRGTELNAKSWLTEAPLRMLMNNLDDEVAEHPQSLVVYGGIGRAARDWQCYDKIVEVLKRLEDDQTLLVQSGKPVGVFPTHKDAPRVLIANSNLVPHWANWEHFNELDKQGS
;
A
#
# COMPACT_ATOMS: atom_id res chain seq x y z
N MET A 1 27.39 1.21 -11.45
CA MET A 1 27.01 0.15 -10.49
C MET A 1 26.28 0.84 -9.36
N THR A 2 24.95 0.92 -9.41
CA THR A 2 24.16 1.57 -8.37
C THR A 2 23.53 0.50 -7.49
N ASP A 3 23.80 0.64 -6.20
CA ASP A 3 23.46 -0.27 -5.12
C ASP A 3 21.94 -0.54 -5.07
N LYS A 4 21.54 -1.82 -5.13
CA LYS A 4 20.17 -2.27 -4.83
C LYS A 4 19.97 -2.24 -3.32
N HIS A 5 19.95 -1.04 -2.73
CA HIS A 5 19.59 -0.91 -1.32
C HIS A 5 18.15 -1.41 -1.11
N HIS A 6 17.97 -2.25 -0.09
CA HIS A 6 16.75 -2.94 0.26
C HIS A 6 15.53 -1.99 0.27
N SER A 7 14.73 -1.99 -0.81
CA SER A 7 13.60 -1.06 -0.99
C SER A 7 12.49 -1.18 0.06
N ARG A 8 12.54 -2.23 0.89
CA ARG A 8 11.51 -2.62 1.85
C ARG A 8 11.79 -2.20 3.29
N LEU A 9 13.04 -1.88 3.65
CA LEU A 9 13.39 -1.49 5.02
C LEU A 9 13.94 -0.07 5.03
N ASP A 10 13.32 0.82 5.80
CA ASP A 10 13.79 2.18 6.04
C ASP A 10 13.55 2.54 7.50
N THR A 11 14.62 2.51 8.31
CA THR A 11 14.53 2.77 9.75
C THR A 11 14.41 4.25 10.10
N SER A 12 14.55 5.15 9.13
CA SER A 12 14.41 6.59 9.35
C SER A 12 12.96 7.07 9.31
N ARG A 13 12.05 6.24 8.82
CA ARG A 13 10.63 6.58 8.64
C ARG A 13 9.82 6.27 9.89
N SER A 14 9.01 7.24 10.30
CA SER A 14 7.89 7.07 11.21
C SER A 14 6.65 7.65 10.53
N ILE A 15 5.64 6.80 10.34
CA ILE A 15 4.42 7.16 9.62
C ILE A 15 3.32 7.36 10.64
N LYS A 16 2.55 8.45 10.51
CA LYS A 16 1.33 8.67 11.29
C LYS A 16 0.22 9.20 10.40
N ALA A 17 -1.00 8.72 10.63
CA ALA A 17 -2.16 9.22 9.91
C ALA A 17 -2.47 10.67 10.30
N PRO A 18 -2.69 11.57 9.33
CA PRO A 18 -3.21 12.92 9.58
C PRO A 18 -4.50 12.88 10.42
N ARG A 19 -4.64 13.84 11.34
CA ARG A 19 -5.78 13.96 12.26
C ARG A 19 -6.55 15.26 11.99
N GLY A 20 -7.77 15.35 12.52
CA GLY A 20 -8.63 16.52 12.32
C GLY A 20 -9.37 16.51 10.99
N THR A 21 -9.98 17.65 10.64
CA THR A 21 -10.89 17.81 9.49
C THR A 21 -10.23 18.37 8.24
N GLU A 22 -8.95 18.74 8.30
CA GLU A 22 -8.20 19.24 7.15
C GLU A 22 -7.85 18.10 6.19
N LEU A 23 -8.09 18.30 4.89
CA LEU A 23 -7.85 17.31 3.86
C LEU A 23 -6.44 17.43 3.26
N ASN A 24 -5.79 16.29 3.05
CA ASN A 24 -4.52 16.19 2.30
C ASN A 24 -4.75 15.69 0.86
N ALA A 25 -5.90 15.05 0.62
CA ALA A 25 -6.40 14.64 -0.69
C ALA A 25 -7.57 15.51 -1.15
N LYS A 26 -8.05 15.29 -2.38
CA LYS A 26 -9.12 16.11 -2.97
C LYS A 26 -10.51 15.90 -2.39
N SER A 27 -10.74 14.79 -1.70
CA SER A 27 -12.05 14.46 -1.11
C SER A 27 -11.88 13.55 0.10
N TRP A 28 -12.91 13.45 0.95
CA TRP A 28 -12.95 12.46 2.02
C TRP A 28 -12.86 11.01 1.54
N LEU A 29 -13.37 10.72 0.33
CA LEU A 29 -13.31 9.38 -0.27
C LEU A 29 -11.89 8.96 -0.67
N THR A 30 -10.98 9.92 -0.87
CA THR A 30 -9.56 9.66 -1.16
C THR A 30 -8.67 9.92 0.06
N GLU A 31 -9.08 10.80 0.97
CA GLU A 31 -8.42 11.02 2.26
C GLU A 31 -8.55 9.81 3.19
N ALA A 32 -9.73 9.17 3.24
CA ALA A 32 -9.97 8.02 4.08
C ALA A 32 -8.99 6.86 3.79
N PRO A 33 -8.84 6.36 2.54
CA PRO A 33 -7.86 5.32 2.24
C PRO A 33 -6.41 5.77 2.48
N LEU A 34 -6.10 7.06 2.28
CA LEU A 34 -4.77 7.62 2.58
C LEU A 34 -4.46 7.52 4.08
N ARG A 35 -5.38 7.97 4.94
CA ARG A 35 -5.22 7.89 6.40
C ARG A 35 -5.18 6.46 6.89
N MET A 36 -6.01 5.58 6.34
CA MET A 36 -6.02 4.15 6.69
C MET A 36 -4.71 3.47 6.32
N LEU A 37 -4.14 3.76 5.15
CA LEU A 37 -2.83 3.26 4.75
C LEU A 37 -1.73 3.73 5.72
N MET A 38 -1.73 5.02 6.07
CA MET A 38 -0.77 5.57 7.03
C MET A 38 -0.94 4.99 8.43
N ASN A 39 -2.18 4.80 8.87
CA ASN A 39 -2.49 4.22 10.18
C ASN A 39 -2.01 2.77 10.30
N ASN A 40 -2.09 1.99 9.22
CA ASN A 40 -1.55 0.62 9.19
C ASN A 40 -0.03 0.57 9.41
N LEU A 41 0.68 1.71 9.29
CA LEU A 41 2.13 1.82 9.49
C LEU A 41 2.50 2.71 10.67
N ASP A 42 1.53 3.04 11.53
CA ASP A 42 1.80 3.75 12.78
C ASP A 42 2.58 2.84 13.73
N ASP A 43 3.58 3.39 14.42
CA ASP A 43 4.41 2.67 15.40
C ASP A 43 3.58 2.08 16.55
N GLU A 44 2.40 2.64 16.82
CA GLU A 44 1.46 2.14 17.82
C GLU A 44 0.53 1.02 17.30
N VAL A 45 0.51 0.77 15.97
CA VAL A 45 -0.41 -0.16 15.30
C VAL A 45 0.32 -1.34 14.67
N ALA A 46 1.43 -1.08 13.99
CA ALA A 46 2.16 -2.06 13.19
C ALA A 46 3.21 -2.81 14.01
N GLU A 47 3.40 -4.11 13.73
CA GLU A 47 4.48 -4.90 14.34
C GLU A 47 5.87 -4.40 13.93
N HIS A 48 6.09 -4.13 12.63
CA HIS A 48 7.37 -3.67 12.09
C HIS A 48 7.18 -2.63 10.95
N PRO A 49 6.76 -1.40 11.27
CA PRO A 49 6.37 -0.38 10.29
C PRO A 49 7.51 0.06 9.37
N GLN A 50 8.76 0.10 9.86
CA GLN A 50 9.95 0.43 9.06
C GLN A 50 10.16 -0.57 7.90
N SER A 51 9.60 -1.77 8.04
CA SER A 51 9.59 -2.82 7.03
C SER A 51 8.25 -2.95 6.30
N LEU A 52 7.32 -2.01 6.49
CA LEU A 52 5.95 -2.03 5.96
C LEU A 52 5.05 -3.16 6.49
N VAL A 53 5.48 -3.93 7.50
CA VAL A 53 4.74 -5.08 8.05
C VAL A 53 3.77 -4.61 9.12
N VAL A 54 2.49 -4.96 8.96
CA VAL A 54 1.39 -4.57 9.86
C VAL A 54 1.16 -5.64 10.93
N TYR A 55 0.94 -6.90 10.53
CA TYR A 55 0.74 -8.04 11.44
C TYR A 55 1.18 -9.36 10.81
N GLY A 56 1.43 -10.37 11.65
CA GLY A 56 1.60 -11.76 11.22
C GLY A 56 2.88 -12.03 10.41
N GLY A 57 3.96 -11.30 10.69
CA GLY A 57 5.31 -11.53 10.16
C GLY A 57 5.56 -11.17 8.69
N ILE A 58 4.56 -11.30 7.80
CA ILE A 58 4.72 -11.02 6.35
C ILE A 58 3.62 -10.13 5.76
N GLY A 59 2.55 -9.82 6.50
CA GLY A 59 1.45 -8.98 6.01
C GLY A 59 1.88 -7.52 5.87
N ARG A 60 2.17 -7.06 4.64
CA ARG A 60 2.65 -5.70 4.38
C ARG A 60 1.55 -4.76 3.85
N ALA A 61 1.65 -3.48 4.22
CA ALA A 61 0.74 -2.42 3.74
C ALA A 61 1.01 -2.01 2.28
N ALA A 62 2.27 -2.13 1.83
CA ALA A 62 2.71 -1.90 0.45
C ALA A 62 3.85 -2.85 0.09
N ARG A 63 4.13 -3.00 -1.21
CA ARG A 63 5.18 -3.93 -1.71
C ARG A 63 6.59 -3.55 -1.25
N ASP A 64 6.86 -2.24 -1.29
CA ASP A 64 8.10 -1.58 -0.90
C ASP A 64 7.83 -0.08 -0.68
N TRP A 65 8.83 0.66 -0.20
CA TRP A 65 8.66 2.08 0.14
C TRP A 65 8.36 2.93 -1.10
N GLN A 66 8.90 2.57 -2.27
CA GLN A 66 8.60 3.26 -3.51
C GLN A 66 7.12 3.10 -3.91
N CYS A 67 6.56 1.90 -3.75
CA CYS A 67 5.15 1.65 -3.96
C CYS A 67 4.29 2.41 -2.95
N TYR A 68 4.67 2.43 -1.67
CA TYR A 68 3.99 3.22 -0.64
C TYR A 68 3.96 4.71 -1.02
N ASP A 69 5.12 5.30 -1.32
CA ASP A 69 5.25 6.72 -1.68
C ASP A 69 4.38 7.05 -2.90
N LYS A 70 4.36 6.14 -3.88
CA LYS A 70 3.54 6.30 -5.08
C LYS A 70 2.04 6.16 -4.82
N ILE A 71 1.61 5.27 -3.92
CA ILE A 71 0.20 5.16 -3.52
C ILE A 71 -0.23 6.45 -2.82
N VAL A 72 0.58 6.97 -1.89
CA VAL A 72 0.31 8.23 -1.19
C VAL A 72 0.21 9.40 -2.18
N GLU A 73 1.16 9.51 -3.11
CA GLU A 73 1.14 10.53 -4.17
C GLU A 73 -0.15 10.46 -4.99
N VAL A 74 -0.53 9.25 -5.43
CA VAL A 74 -1.71 9.06 -6.28
C VAL A 74 -2.99 9.39 -5.51
N LEU A 75 -3.16 8.91 -4.28
CA LEU A 75 -4.35 9.18 -3.47
C LEU A 75 -4.57 10.68 -3.24
N LYS A 76 -3.49 11.45 -3.05
CA LYS A 76 -3.58 12.91 -2.88
C LYS A 76 -4.10 13.63 -4.13
N ARG A 77 -3.76 13.14 -5.34
CA ARG A 77 -4.16 13.76 -6.61
C ARG A 77 -5.39 13.15 -7.29
N LEU A 78 -5.84 11.98 -6.84
CA LEU A 78 -6.92 11.20 -7.46
C LEU A 78 -8.23 11.99 -7.50
N GLU A 79 -8.85 12.05 -8.68
CA GLU A 79 -10.13 12.74 -8.89
C GLU A 79 -11.33 11.88 -8.43
N ASP A 80 -12.49 12.50 -8.29
CA ASP A 80 -13.72 11.85 -7.85
C ASP A 80 -14.33 10.92 -8.92
N ASP A 81 -13.88 10.98 -10.15
CA ASP A 81 -14.26 10.09 -11.25
C ASP A 81 -13.16 9.09 -11.61
N GLN A 82 -12.16 8.90 -10.75
CA GLN A 82 -11.02 8.00 -10.98
C GLN A 82 -10.94 6.89 -9.94
N THR A 83 -10.36 5.77 -10.36
CA THR A 83 -10.09 4.61 -9.48
C THR A 83 -8.63 4.21 -9.59
N LEU A 84 -7.94 4.13 -8.46
CA LEU A 84 -6.60 3.56 -8.33
C LEU A 84 -6.71 2.03 -8.24
N LEU A 85 -5.94 1.32 -9.05
CA LEU A 85 -5.73 -0.13 -8.93
C LEU A 85 -4.43 -0.40 -8.16
N VAL A 86 -4.53 -1.19 -7.09
CA VAL A 86 -3.39 -1.68 -6.30
C VAL A 86 -3.33 -3.20 -6.39
N GLN A 87 -2.22 -3.75 -6.89
CA GLN A 87 -2.01 -5.19 -7.02
C GLN A 87 -0.83 -5.63 -6.16
N SER A 88 -1.06 -6.54 -5.22
CA SER A 88 -0.07 -7.01 -4.24
C SER A 88 0.78 -5.86 -3.68
N GLY A 89 0.10 -4.82 -3.19
CA GLY A 89 0.72 -3.62 -2.61
C GLY A 89 1.44 -2.68 -3.58
N LYS A 90 1.32 -2.86 -4.90
CA LYS A 90 1.89 -1.97 -5.94
C LYS A 90 0.78 -1.17 -6.64
N PRO A 91 0.89 0.16 -6.79
CA PRO A 91 -0.05 0.94 -7.59
C PRO A 91 0.19 0.68 -9.09
N VAL A 92 -0.73 -0.01 -9.75
CA VAL A 92 -0.55 -0.45 -11.16
C VAL A 92 -1.18 0.49 -12.18
N GLY A 93 -2.14 1.32 -11.79
CA GLY A 93 -2.75 2.29 -12.70
C GLY A 93 -3.90 3.06 -12.09
N VAL A 94 -4.27 4.14 -12.76
CA VAL A 94 -5.47 4.94 -12.47
C VAL A 94 -6.33 4.96 -13.71
N PHE A 95 -7.61 4.64 -13.57
CA PHE A 95 -8.54 4.58 -14.68
C PHE A 95 -9.74 5.51 -14.44
N PRO A 96 -10.26 6.17 -15.49
CA PRO A 96 -11.54 6.86 -15.42
C PRO A 96 -12.67 5.87 -15.10
N THR A 97 -13.58 6.30 -14.24
CA THR A 97 -14.77 5.59 -13.79
C THR A 97 -15.92 6.60 -13.63
N HIS A 98 -16.54 6.70 -12.46
CA HIS A 98 -17.60 7.65 -12.13
C HIS A 98 -17.66 7.88 -10.62
N LYS A 99 -18.40 8.90 -10.16
CA LYS A 99 -18.41 9.33 -8.75
C LYS A 99 -18.81 8.24 -7.76
N ASP A 100 -19.74 7.37 -8.15
CA ASP A 100 -20.23 6.27 -7.31
C ASP A 100 -19.33 5.02 -7.34
N ALA A 101 -18.27 5.01 -8.17
CA ALA A 101 -17.32 3.90 -8.20
C ALA A 101 -16.38 3.93 -6.98
N PRO A 102 -15.80 2.79 -6.58
CA PRO A 102 -14.75 2.76 -5.57
C PRO A 102 -13.53 3.59 -5.99
N ARG A 103 -12.95 4.38 -5.07
CA ARG A 103 -11.72 5.15 -5.34
C ARG A 103 -10.46 4.28 -5.40
N VAL A 104 -10.46 3.14 -4.72
CA VAL A 104 -9.34 2.19 -4.71
C VAL A 104 -9.87 0.78 -4.86
N LEU A 105 -9.31 0.03 -5.80
CA LEU A 105 -9.52 -1.41 -5.94
C LEU A 105 -8.20 -2.13 -5.62
N ILE A 106 -8.28 -3.08 -4.69
CA ILE A 106 -7.12 -3.82 -4.19
C ILE A 106 -7.26 -5.29 -4.59
N ALA A 107 -6.25 -5.81 -5.27
CA ALA A 107 -6.11 -7.23 -5.58
C ALA A 107 -4.84 -7.76 -4.91
N ASN A 108 -4.99 -8.41 -3.75
CA ASN A 108 -3.87 -8.99 -3.00
C ASN A 108 -3.98 -10.52 -3.02
N SER A 109 -2.84 -11.19 -3.21
CA SER A 109 -2.65 -12.63 -2.94
C SER A 109 -3.74 -13.57 -3.50
N ASN A 110 -4.17 -13.36 -4.75
CA ASN A 110 -4.90 -14.39 -5.50
C ASN A 110 -3.95 -15.53 -5.86
N LEU A 111 -3.71 -16.44 -4.92
CA LEU A 111 -3.07 -17.72 -5.18
C LEU A 111 -4.16 -18.77 -5.43
N VAL A 112 -4.00 -19.54 -6.51
CA VAL A 112 -4.87 -20.69 -6.81
C VAL A 112 -4.76 -21.68 -5.64
N PRO A 113 -5.88 -22.24 -5.12
CA PRO A 113 -5.89 -23.06 -3.90
C PRO A 113 -4.93 -24.25 -3.89
N HIS A 114 -4.43 -24.66 -5.06
CA HIS A 114 -3.48 -25.76 -5.20
C HIS A 114 -2.05 -25.43 -4.73
N TRP A 115 -1.71 -24.14 -4.51
CA TRP A 115 -0.35 -23.67 -4.18
C TRP A 115 -0.26 -22.89 -2.87
N ALA A 116 -1.21 -23.08 -1.94
CA ALA A 116 -1.19 -22.47 -0.61
C ALA A 116 -0.26 -23.23 0.37
N ASN A 117 0.98 -23.50 -0.03
CA ASN A 117 2.03 -24.02 0.84
C ASN A 117 3.11 -22.94 1.10
N TRP A 118 3.52 -22.83 2.36
CA TRP A 118 4.48 -21.82 2.87
C TRP A 118 5.81 -21.79 2.09
N GLU A 119 6.18 -22.90 1.47
CA GLU A 119 7.42 -23.06 0.69
C GLU A 119 7.36 -22.29 -0.64
N HIS A 120 6.21 -22.26 -1.31
CA HIS A 120 6.06 -21.60 -2.61
C HIS A 120 5.87 -20.08 -2.49
N PHE A 121 5.30 -19.62 -1.37
CA PHE A 121 5.18 -18.18 -1.05
C PHE A 121 6.56 -17.50 -0.92
N ASN A 122 7.53 -18.17 -0.28
CA ASN A 122 8.90 -17.66 -0.14
C ASN A 122 9.68 -17.60 -1.47
N GLU A 123 9.33 -18.46 -2.43
CA GLU A 123 9.90 -18.43 -3.78
C GLU A 123 9.37 -17.24 -4.59
N LEU A 124 8.06 -16.99 -4.55
CA LEU A 124 7.43 -15.87 -5.25
C LEU A 124 7.82 -14.51 -4.66
N ASP A 125 7.92 -14.37 -3.33
CA ASP A 125 8.36 -13.11 -2.71
C ASP A 125 9.84 -12.80 -3.02
N LYS A 126 10.70 -13.82 -3.18
CA LYS A 126 12.08 -13.64 -3.68
C LYS A 126 12.14 -13.25 -5.16
N GLN A 127 11.14 -13.61 -5.95
CA GLN A 127 11.05 -13.29 -7.38
C GLN A 127 10.28 -11.99 -7.67
N GLY A 128 9.73 -11.33 -6.65
CA GLY A 128 9.16 -9.98 -6.75
C GLY A 128 7.76 -9.90 -7.39
N SER A 129 7.01 -11.01 -7.40
CA SER A 129 5.61 -11.05 -7.88
C SER A 129 4.60 -11.01 -6.75
#